data_AF-A0A2J8SSR8-F1
#
_entry.id   AF-A0A2J8SSR8-F1
#
_cell.length_a   1.000
_cell.length_b   1.000
_cell.length_c   1.000
_cell.angle_alpha   90.00
_cell.angle_beta   90.00
_cell.angle_gamma   90.00
#
_symmetry.space_group_name_H-M   'P 1'
#
loop_
_entity.id
_entity.type
_entity.pdbx_description
1 polymer ?
#
loop_
_entity_poly.entity_id
_entity_poly.type
_entity_poly.pdbx_seq_one_letter_code
_entity_poly.pdbx_strand_id
1 'polypeptide(L)'
;MMGQLMKNGQDWNAKLVGLMCCMDERDKVQKKTFTKWINQHLMKVRKHVNDLYEDLRDGHNLISLLEVLSGDTLPREKGRMRFHRLQNVQIALDYLKRRQVKLVNIRNDDITDGNPKLTLGLIWTIILHFQISDIHVTGESEDMSAKERLLLWT
;
A
#
# COMPACT_ATOMS: atom_id res chain seq x y z
N MET A 1 -21.96 -48.89 7.98
CA MET A 1 -21.40 -48.00 6.93
C MET A 1 -21.65 -46.53 7.30
N MET A 2 -21.17 -46.08 8.47
CA MET A 2 -21.35 -44.70 8.98
C MET A 2 -20.06 -44.12 9.60
N GLY A 3 -18.89 -44.68 9.26
CA GLY A 3 -17.59 -44.27 9.81
C GLY A 3 -16.78 -43.32 8.92
N GLN A 4 -17.26 -43.01 7.71
CA GLN A 4 -16.48 -42.25 6.71
C GLN A 4 -17.01 -40.84 6.41
N LEU A 5 -18.10 -40.40 7.05
CA LEU A 5 -18.68 -39.06 6.79
C LEU A 5 -18.29 -37.98 7.83
N MET A 6 -17.53 -38.31 8.87
CA MET A 6 -17.14 -37.36 9.94
C MET A 6 -15.71 -36.80 9.79
N LYS A 7 -14.87 -37.33 8.88
CA LYS A 7 -13.46 -36.87 8.73
C LYS A 7 -13.27 -35.68 7.80
N ASN A 8 -14.30 -35.29 7.05
CA ASN A 8 -14.21 -34.19 6.07
C ASN A 8 -14.48 -32.81 6.69
N GLY A 9 -14.91 -32.71 7.94
CA GLY A 9 -15.14 -31.39 8.59
C GLY A 9 -13.87 -30.79 9.23
N GLN A 10 -12.99 -31.63 9.78
CA GLN A 10 -11.81 -31.18 10.53
C GLN A 10 -10.58 -30.92 9.63
N ASP A 11 -10.41 -31.67 8.54
CA ASP A 11 -9.28 -31.51 7.60
C ASP A 11 -9.37 -30.21 6.78
N TRP A 12 -10.58 -29.82 6.37
CA TRP A 12 -10.80 -28.55 5.66
C TRP A 12 -10.56 -27.35 6.58
N ASN A 13 -11.01 -27.42 7.83
CA ASN A 13 -10.73 -26.38 8.81
C ASN A 13 -9.22 -26.24 9.08
N ALA A 14 -8.47 -27.34 9.19
CA ALA A 14 -7.02 -27.28 9.36
C ALA A 14 -6.28 -26.69 8.14
N LYS A 15 -6.69 -27.04 6.91
CA LYS A 15 -6.16 -26.45 5.68
C LYS A 15 -6.52 -24.97 5.54
N LEU A 16 -7.74 -24.58 5.88
CA LEU A 16 -8.18 -23.19 5.87
C LEU A 16 -7.43 -22.38 6.93
N VAL A 17 -7.26 -22.90 8.14
CA VAL A 17 -6.45 -22.27 9.21
C VAL A 17 -4.98 -22.16 8.79
N GLY A 18 -4.41 -23.20 8.16
CA GLY A 18 -3.04 -23.16 7.63
C GLY A 18 -2.86 -22.13 6.51
N LEU A 19 -3.77 -22.10 5.54
CA LEU A 19 -3.77 -21.10 4.46
C LEU A 19 -3.95 -19.68 4.98
N MET A 20 -4.82 -19.49 5.97
CA MET A 20 -5.07 -18.21 6.62
C MET A 20 -3.83 -17.75 7.41
N CYS A 21 -3.19 -18.65 8.15
CA CYS A 21 -1.94 -18.36 8.86
C CYS A 21 -0.79 -17.98 7.89
N CYS A 22 -0.66 -18.67 6.75
CA CYS A 22 0.32 -18.32 5.72
C CYS A 22 0.01 -17.00 5.01
N MET A 23 -1.26 -16.60 4.88
CA MET A 23 -1.63 -15.27 4.42
C MET A 23 -1.28 -14.22 5.46
N ASP A 24 -1.61 -14.45 6.73
CA ASP A 24 -1.31 -13.55 7.84
C ASP A 24 0.20 -13.31 8.01
N GLU A 25 1.04 -14.33 7.88
CA GLU A 25 2.50 -14.16 7.95
C GLU A 25 3.05 -13.36 6.77
N ARG A 26 2.53 -13.59 5.55
CA ARG A 26 2.90 -12.79 4.38
C ARG A 26 2.47 -11.34 4.54
N ASP A 27 1.27 -11.09 5.05
CA ASP A 27 0.74 -9.75 5.29
C ASP A 27 1.52 -9.02 6.39
N LYS A 28 1.95 -9.72 7.46
CA LYS A 28 2.84 -9.15 8.49
C LYS A 28 4.19 -8.74 7.92
N VAL A 29 4.80 -9.61 7.11
CA VAL A 29 6.09 -9.31 6.46
C VAL A 29 5.94 -8.15 5.48
N GLN A 30 4.86 -8.12 4.70
CA GLN A 30 4.56 -7.04 3.76
C GLN A 30 4.35 -5.72 4.49
N LYS A 31 3.51 -5.69 5.54
CA LYS A 31 3.30 -4.51 6.41
C LYS A 31 4.64 -3.99 6.91
N LYS A 32 5.46 -4.85 7.52
CA LYS A 32 6.78 -4.47 8.06
C LYS A 32 7.70 -3.89 6.99
N THR A 33 7.69 -4.47 5.80
CA THR A 33 8.51 -4.01 4.67
C THR A 33 8.06 -2.64 4.19
N PHE A 34 6.75 -2.45 4.01
CA PHE A 34 6.18 -1.17 3.60
C PHE A 34 6.34 -0.08 4.66
N THR A 35 6.19 -0.40 5.94
CA THR A 35 6.47 0.54 7.04
C THR A 35 7.90 1.02 7.00
N LYS A 36 8.88 0.11 6.85
CA LYS A 36 10.30 0.49 6.73
C LYS A 36 10.53 1.38 5.52
N TRP A 37 9.96 1.01 4.37
CA TRP A 37 10.08 1.76 3.13
C TRP A 37 9.56 3.19 3.28
N ILE A 38 8.33 3.37 3.79
CA ILE A 38 7.75 4.70 4.02
C ILE A 38 8.65 5.52 4.97
N ASN A 39 9.15 4.91 6.05
CA ASN A 39 9.99 5.61 7.02
C ASN A 39 11.34 6.06 6.45
N GLN A 40 11.93 5.34 5.48
CA GLN A 40 13.13 5.80 4.76
C GLN A 40 12.91 7.14 4.05
N HIS A 41 11.69 7.40 3.58
CA HIS A 41 11.32 8.67 2.96
C HIS A 41 10.87 9.71 4.00
N LEU A 42 9.98 9.34 4.93
CA LEU A 42 9.41 10.28 5.89
C LEU A 42 10.44 10.84 6.89
N MET A 43 11.52 10.11 7.20
CA MET A 43 12.59 10.64 8.05
C MET A 43 13.24 11.91 7.46
N LYS A 44 13.25 12.08 6.13
CA LYS A 44 13.77 13.30 5.47
C LYS A 44 13.01 14.56 5.86
N VAL A 45 11.76 14.41 6.29
CA VAL A 45 10.88 15.49 6.76
C VAL A 45 10.50 15.32 8.24
N ARG A 46 11.31 14.58 9.00
CA ARG A 46 11.15 14.34 10.45
C ARG A 46 9.78 13.75 10.83
N LYS A 47 9.22 12.90 9.97
CA LYS A 47 7.99 12.15 10.23
C LYS A 47 8.29 10.66 10.35
N HIS A 48 7.38 9.93 11.00
CA HIS A 48 7.52 8.50 11.25
C HIS A 48 6.16 7.82 11.34
N VAL A 49 6.09 6.57 10.88
CA VAL A 49 4.94 5.67 10.96
C VAL A 49 5.34 4.46 11.80
N ASN A 50 4.62 4.23 12.90
CA ASN A 50 4.75 3.06 13.77
C ASN A 50 3.79 1.95 13.33
N ASP A 51 2.52 2.28 13.16
CA ASP A 51 1.51 1.37 12.63
C ASP A 51 0.97 1.91 11.31
N LEU A 52 1.23 1.16 10.24
CA LEU A 52 0.80 1.48 8.89
C LEU A 52 -0.72 1.70 8.77
N TYR A 53 -1.52 0.94 9.52
CA TYR A 53 -2.98 0.96 9.41
C TYR A 53 -3.62 2.08 10.24
N GLU A 54 -2.87 2.68 11.17
CA GLU A 54 -3.34 3.78 12.01
C GLU A 54 -2.76 5.13 11.57
N ASP A 55 -1.45 5.20 11.39
CA ASP A 55 -0.73 6.46 11.20
C ASP A 55 -0.89 7.06 9.79
N LEU A 56 -1.57 6.37 8.88
CA LEU A 56 -1.92 6.87 7.54
C LEU A 56 -3.35 7.43 7.47
N ARG A 57 -4.19 7.16 8.48
CA ARG A 57 -5.64 7.41 8.44
C ARG A 57 -6.03 8.88 8.40
N ASP A 58 -5.17 9.77 8.87
CA ASP A 58 -5.41 11.22 8.83
C ASP A 58 -4.99 11.87 7.50
N GLY A 59 -4.34 11.12 6.62
CA GLY A 59 -3.82 11.55 5.33
C GLY A 59 -2.53 12.40 5.39
N HIS A 60 -2.09 12.88 6.55
CA HIS A 60 -0.95 13.78 6.63
C HIS A 60 0.37 13.13 6.23
N ASN A 61 0.57 11.87 6.64
CA ASN A 61 1.74 11.07 6.29
C ASN A 61 1.73 10.65 4.81
N LEU A 62 0.56 10.34 4.24
CA LEU A 62 0.42 10.07 2.80
C LEU A 62 0.81 11.28 1.96
N ILE A 63 0.29 12.47 2.31
CA ILE A 63 0.64 13.70 1.60
C ILE A 63 2.15 13.95 1.71
N SER A 64 2.74 13.86 2.91
CA SER A 64 4.19 14.05 3.08
C SER A 64 5.03 13.05 2.31
N LEU A 65 4.61 11.80 2.24
CA LEU A 65 5.29 10.77 1.46
C LEU A 65 5.29 11.15 -0.02
N LEU A 66 4.15 11.58 -0.57
CA LEU A 66 4.04 11.99 -1.97
C LEU A 66 4.88 13.24 -2.27
N GLU A 67 4.89 14.23 -1.37
CA GLU A 67 5.76 15.42 -1.50
C GLU A 67 7.24 15.02 -1.53
N VAL A 68 7.68 14.12 -0.65
CA VAL A 68 9.07 13.65 -0.61
C VAL A 68 9.45 12.84 -1.84
N LEU A 69 8.53 12.03 -2.38
CA LEU A 69 8.79 11.20 -3.56
C LEU A 69 8.82 12.01 -4.86
N SER A 70 7.96 13.02 -4.97
CA SER A 70 7.78 13.79 -6.20
C SER A 70 8.55 15.10 -6.25
N GLY A 71 8.90 15.68 -5.10
CA GLY A 71 9.39 17.05 -4.98
C GLY A 71 8.29 18.12 -5.04
N ASP A 72 7.03 17.76 -5.27
CA ASP A 72 5.90 18.70 -5.31
C ASP A 72 5.45 19.11 -3.90
N THR A 73 4.72 20.22 -3.81
CA THR A 73 3.99 20.63 -2.59
C THR A 73 2.50 20.38 -2.78
N LEU A 74 1.85 19.77 -1.78
CA LEU A 74 0.43 19.42 -1.83
C LEU A 74 -0.38 20.21 -0.78
N PRO A 75 -1.66 20.53 -1.05
CA PRO A 75 -2.52 21.18 -0.07
C PRO A 75 -2.83 20.25 1.11
N ARG A 76 -3.25 20.83 2.24
CA ARG A 76 -3.62 20.09 3.46
C ARG A 76 -4.80 20.76 4.12
N GLU A 77 -5.84 19.98 4.40
CA GLU A 77 -6.92 20.41 5.28
C GLU A 77 -6.45 20.40 6.73
N LYS A 78 -6.80 21.47 7.44
CA LYS A 78 -6.50 21.64 8.86
C LYS A 78 -7.71 21.21 9.67
N GLY A 79 -7.51 20.29 10.62
CA GLY A 79 -8.55 19.90 11.56
C GLY A 79 -8.40 18.45 11.99
N ARG A 80 -9.19 18.04 12.98
CA ARG A 80 -9.09 16.71 13.60
C ARG A 80 -10.31 15.81 13.35
N MET A 81 -11.42 16.39 12.89
CA MET A 81 -12.66 15.67 12.60
C MET A 81 -12.49 14.74 11.39
N ARG A 82 -13.31 13.68 11.33
CA ARG A 82 -13.25 12.67 10.25
C ARG A 82 -13.33 13.27 8.85
N PHE A 83 -14.11 14.32 8.63
CA PHE A 83 -14.21 14.95 7.31
C PHE A 83 -12.88 15.58 6.84
N HIS A 84 -12.08 16.16 7.75
CA HIS A 84 -10.75 16.68 7.39
C HIS A 84 -9.80 15.54 7.01
N ARG A 85 -9.88 14.40 7.72
CA ARG A 85 -9.09 13.19 7.41
C ARG A 85 -9.44 12.65 6.02
N LEU A 86 -10.74 12.48 5.76
CA LEU A 86 -11.25 12.07 4.44
C LEU A 86 -10.74 12.98 3.32
N GLN A 87 -10.73 14.29 3.56
CA GLN A 87 -10.27 15.27 2.58
C GLN A 87 -8.75 15.21 2.38
N ASN A 88 -7.96 15.06 3.44
CA ASN A 88 -6.51 14.88 3.33
C ASN A 88 -6.15 13.59 2.58
N VAL A 89 -6.84 12.48 2.86
CA VAL A 89 -6.66 11.25 2.09
C VAL A 89 -7.08 11.48 0.63
N GLN A 90 -8.21 12.16 0.39
CA GLN A 90 -8.70 12.46 -0.96
C GLN A 90 -7.67 13.27 -1.77
N ILE A 91 -7.03 14.27 -1.17
CA ILE A 91 -5.95 15.05 -1.79
C ILE A 91 -4.83 14.13 -2.28
N ALA A 92 -4.40 13.17 -1.46
CA ALA A 92 -3.36 12.21 -1.85
C ALA A 92 -3.81 11.30 -3.00
N LEU A 93 -5.04 10.78 -2.95
CA LEU A 93 -5.58 9.92 -4.01
C LEU A 93 -5.75 10.67 -5.33
N ASP A 94 -6.24 11.91 -5.30
CA ASP A 94 -6.40 12.73 -6.51
C ASP A 94 -5.07 13.15 -7.10
N TYR A 95 -4.06 13.41 -6.26
CA TYR A 95 -2.70 13.63 -6.73
C TYR A 95 -2.17 12.44 -7.55
N LEU A 96 -2.34 11.22 -7.05
CA LEU A 96 -1.98 9.99 -7.76
C LEU A 96 -2.76 9.85 -9.08
N LYS A 97 -4.08 10.07 -9.07
CA LYS A 97 -4.91 10.01 -10.29
C LYS A 97 -4.47 11.03 -11.35
N ARG A 98 -4.11 12.25 -10.94
CA ARG A 98 -3.60 13.29 -11.87
C ARG A 98 -2.29 12.87 -12.53
N ARG A 99 -1.47 12.07 -11.85
CA ARG A 99 -0.27 11.41 -12.41
C ARG A 99 -0.57 10.09 -13.13
N GLN A 100 -1.82 9.87 -13.54
CA GLN A 100 -2.28 8.69 -14.28
C GLN A 100 -2.10 7.35 -13.54
N VAL A 101 -1.97 7.39 -12.21
CA VAL A 101 -1.92 6.17 -11.38
C VAL A 101 -3.33 5.58 -11.24
N LYS A 102 -3.46 4.30 -11.59
CA LYS A 102 -4.73 3.57 -11.50
C LYS A 102 -4.98 3.06 -10.08
N LEU A 103 -5.91 3.69 -9.38
CA LEU A 103 -6.39 3.27 -8.06
C LEU A 103 -7.66 2.42 -8.21
N VAL A 104 -7.51 1.10 -8.32
CA VAL A 104 -8.65 0.18 -8.48
C VAL A 104 -9.27 -0.12 -7.12
N ASN A 105 -10.53 0.24 -6.93
CA ASN A 105 -11.32 -0.04 -5.72
C ASN A 105 -10.71 0.50 -4.41
N ILE A 106 -9.99 1.61 -4.46
CA ILE A 106 -9.49 2.31 -3.27
C ILE A 106 -10.19 3.65 -3.16
N ARG A 107 -10.94 3.84 -2.07
CA ARG A 107 -11.60 5.10 -1.73
C ARG A 107 -10.92 5.76 -0.52
N ASN A 108 -11.26 7.02 -0.26
CA ASN A 108 -10.68 7.75 0.87
C ASN A 108 -11.17 7.25 2.23
N ASP A 109 -12.41 6.76 2.32
CA ASP A 109 -12.98 6.18 3.52
C ASP A 109 -12.31 4.86 3.91
N ASP A 110 -11.93 4.03 2.93
CA ASP A 110 -11.18 2.78 3.17
C ASP A 110 -9.89 3.02 3.95
N ILE A 111 -9.15 4.07 3.57
CA ILE A 111 -7.87 4.43 4.20
C ILE A 111 -8.11 5.17 5.51
N THR A 112 -9.10 6.07 5.56
CA THR A 112 -9.43 6.82 6.79
C THR A 112 -9.91 5.89 7.90
N ASP A 113 -10.61 4.82 7.55
CA ASP A 113 -11.11 3.82 8.48
C ASP A 113 -10.09 2.69 8.77
N GLY A 114 -8.94 2.70 8.08
CA GLY A 114 -7.80 1.83 8.38
C GLY A 114 -7.92 0.42 7.81
N ASN A 115 -8.61 0.23 6.67
CA ASN A 115 -8.73 -1.07 6.02
C ASN A 115 -7.33 -1.64 5.68
N PRO A 116 -6.87 -2.73 6.30
CA PRO A 116 -5.50 -3.21 6.15
C PRO A 116 -5.13 -3.55 4.70
N LYS A 117 -6.02 -4.27 4.01
CA LYS A 117 -5.79 -4.74 2.64
C LYS A 117 -5.70 -3.59 1.64
N LEU A 118 -6.62 -2.63 1.74
CA LEU A 118 -6.64 -1.48 0.85
C LEU A 118 -5.52 -0.48 1.18
N THR A 119 -5.11 -0.38 2.44
CA THR A 119 -3.92 0.40 2.84
C THR A 119 -2.65 -0.20 2.26
N LEU A 120 -2.44 -1.52 2.39
CA LEU A 120 -1.30 -2.20 1.75
C LEU A 120 -1.33 -2.02 0.23
N GLY A 121 -2.51 -2.17 -0.38
CA GLY A 121 -2.71 -1.95 -1.82
C GLY A 121 -2.32 -0.55 -2.27
N LEU A 122 -2.73 0.49 -1.52
CA LEU A 122 -2.36 1.87 -1.83
C LEU A 122 -0.84 2.09 -1.77
N ILE A 123 -0.19 1.62 -0.69
CA ILE A 123 1.26 1.79 -0.55
C ILE A 123 2.02 1.03 -1.64
N TRP A 124 1.58 -0.18 -1.97
CA TRP A 124 2.12 -0.93 -3.09
C TRP A 124 2.00 -0.16 -4.42
N THR A 125 0.85 0.43 -4.70
CA THR A 125 0.65 1.26 -5.89
C THR A 125 1.60 2.46 -5.92
N ILE A 126 1.82 3.13 -4.77
CA ILE A 126 2.76 4.25 -4.67
C ILE A 126 4.20 3.78 -4.94
N ILE A 127 4.63 2.67 -4.35
CA ILE A 127 5.96 2.08 -4.56
C ILE A 127 6.18 1.77 -6.05
N LEU A 128 5.23 1.08 -6.69
CA LEU A 128 5.32 0.72 -8.11
C LEU A 128 5.48 1.95 -9.00
N HIS A 129 4.73 3.02 -8.71
CA HIS A 129 4.79 4.24 -9.52
C HIS A 129 6.12 4.99 -9.34
N PHE A 130 6.58 5.20 -8.10
CA PHE A 130 7.72 6.08 -7.83
C PHE A 130 9.09 5.39 -7.82
N GLN A 131 9.17 4.08 -7.67
CA GLN A 131 10.45 3.37 -7.68
C GLN A 131 10.67 2.47 -8.87
N ILE A 132 9.60 1.88 -9.42
CA ILE A 132 9.74 0.83 -10.43
C ILE A 132 9.47 1.38 -11.83
N SER A 133 8.64 2.42 -11.96
CA SER A 133 8.36 3.06 -13.25
C SER A 133 9.50 3.98 -13.73
N ASP A 134 10.38 4.41 -12.82
CA ASP A 134 11.55 5.27 -13.10
C ASP A 134 12.85 4.50 -13.41
N ILE A 135 12.77 3.17 -13.60
CA ILE A 135 13.89 2.41 -14.16
C ILE A 135 14.01 2.78 -15.65
N HIS A 136 14.76 3.85 -15.93
CA HIS A 136 15.36 4.10 -17.24
C HIS A 136 16.68 3.32 -17.30
N VAL A 137 16.63 2.10 -17.82
CA VAL A 137 17.84 1.45 -18.31
C VAL A 137 18.27 2.24 -19.54
N THR A 138 19.51 2.70 -19.56
CA THR A 138 20.14 3.30 -20.74
C THR A 138 20.14 2.26 -21.88
N GLY A 139 19.13 2.29 -22.74
CA GLY A 139 19.05 1.45 -23.95
C GLY A 139 17.73 0.68 -24.21
N GLU A 140 16.61 0.96 -23.55
CA GLU A 140 15.37 0.16 -23.71
C GLU A 140 14.24 0.86 -24.49
N SER A 141 13.45 0.06 -25.24
CA SER A 141 12.26 0.48 -25.97
C SER A 141 11.05 0.65 -25.04
N GLU A 142 10.16 1.59 -25.39
CA GLU A 142 9.03 2.07 -24.55
C GLU A 142 8.00 0.99 -24.14
N ASP A 143 8.04 -0.19 -24.75
CA ASP A 143 6.99 -1.22 -24.66
C ASP A 143 7.22 -2.31 -23.60
N MET A 144 8.33 -2.27 -22.83
CA MET A 144 8.63 -3.34 -21.88
C MET A 144 7.91 -3.19 -20.54
N SER A 145 7.35 -4.30 -20.04
CA SER A 145 6.65 -4.37 -18.76
C SER A 145 7.62 -4.32 -17.57
N ALA A 146 7.14 -3.84 -16.42
CA ALA A 146 7.93 -3.75 -15.18
C ALA A 146 8.55 -5.10 -14.75
N LYS A 147 7.93 -6.23 -15.13
CA LYS A 147 8.45 -7.58 -14.87
C LYS A 147 9.68 -7.90 -15.72
N GLU A 148 9.68 -7.49 -16.98
CA GLU A 148 10.79 -7.71 -17.91
C GLU A 148 12.00 -6.85 -17.55
N ARG A 149 11.78 -5.59 -17.15
CA ARG A 149 12.84 -4.70 -16.66
C ARG A 149 13.58 -5.27 -15.45
N LEU A 150 12.86 -5.94 -14.54
CA LEU A 150 13.43 -6.52 -13.33
C LEU A 150 14.26 -7.79 -13.60
N LEU A 151 13.98 -8.49 -14.71
CA LEU A 151 14.70 -9.70 -15.14
C LEU A 151 16.03 -9.38 -15.87
N LEU A 152 16.15 -8.22 -16.49
CA LEU A 152 17.38 -7.77 -17.18
C LEU A 152 18.50 -7.34 -16.22
N TRP A 153 18.17 -7.08 -14.95
CA TRP A 153 19.10 -6.55 -13.95
C TRP A 153 19.78 -7.61 -13.07
N THR A 154 19.46 -8.90 -13.28
CA THR A 154 20.09 -10.06 -12.63
C THR A 154 21.00 -10.81 -13.59
#